data_AF-A0A2S9GT71-F1
#
_entry.id   AF-A0A2S9GT71-F1
#
_cell.length_a   1.000
_cell.length_b   1.000
_cell.length_c   1.000
_cell.angle_alpha   90.00
_cell.angle_beta   90.00
_cell.angle_gamma   90.00
#
_symmetry.space_group_name_H-M   'P 1'
#
loop_
_entity.id
_entity.type
_entity.pdbx_description
1 polymer ?
#
loop_
_entity_poly.entity_id
_entity_poly.type
_entity_poly.pdbx_seq_one_letter_code
_entity_poly.pdbx_strand_id
1 'polypeptide(L)'
;MNGVPPTRYNVTPVTADIVPVTAKLSFDSSLNVVDKSFDINAANILAENPVGSASYARLQNQGTSVAFVNDPEMNAMGLFNANTNDVTVNMALHSSPEEAASTIVHEATHQNGFFNGIPQITQYTEYQAFRNESLFQNGVRPSLDERLNIWNDFQSLCPDLPQGKYPFGGS
;
A
#
# COMPACT_ATOMS: atom_id res chain seq x y z
N MET A 1 56.30 18.00 -3.56
CA MET A 1 55.27 17.43 -2.67
C MET A 1 54.31 16.65 -3.57
N ASN A 2 54.37 15.33 -3.51
CA ASN A 2 53.63 14.42 -4.40
C ASN A 2 52.19 14.24 -3.89
N GLY A 3 51.21 14.58 -4.72
CA GLY A 3 49.78 14.40 -4.43
C GLY A 3 49.37 12.94 -4.55
N VAL A 4 48.72 12.42 -3.50
CA VAL A 4 48.09 11.09 -3.49
C VAL A 4 46.75 11.19 -4.23
N PRO A 5 46.47 10.35 -5.24
CA PRO A 5 45.17 10.35 -5.90
C PRO A 5 44.09 9.68 -5.04
N PRO A 6 42.82 10.12 -5.12
CA PRO A 6 41.74 9.57 -4.32
C PRO A 6 41.39 8.14 -4.72
N THR A 7 41.26 7.28 -3.72
CA THR A 7 40.86 5.89 -3.82
C THR A 7 39.41 5.81 -4.31
N ARG A 8 39.19 5.15 -5.46
CA ARG A 8 37.85 4.81 -5.93
C ARG A 8 37.32 3.67 -5.06
N TYR A 9 36.25 3.92 -4.31
CA TYR A 9 35.50 2.86 -3.66
C TYR A 9 34.72 2.10 -4.73
N ASN A 10 35.12 0.85 -4.96
CA ASN A 10 34.29 -0.11 -5.69
C ASN A 10 33.08 -0.43 -4.82
N VAL A 11 31.93 0.14 -5.17
CA VAL A 11 30.65 -0.28 -4.61
C VAL A 11 30.25 -1.54 -5.36
N THR A 12 30.46 -2.69 -4.73
CA THR A 12 29.87 -3.94 -5.22
C THR A 12 28.35 -3.79 -5.16
N PRO A 13 27.62 -4.01 -6.26
CA PRO A 13 26.17 -3.99 -6.21
C PRO A 13 25.72 -5.14 -5.31
N VAL A 14 25.10 -4.80 -4.19
CA VAL A 14 24.38 -5.76 -3.37
C VAL A 14 23.17 -6.16 -4.21
N THR A 15 23.25 -7.33 -4.86
CA THR A 15 22.07 -8.04 -5.33
C THR A 15 21.21 -8.30 -4.09
N ALA A 16 20.19 -7.47 -3.90
CA ALA A 16 19.15 -7.76 -2.94
C ALA A 16 18.54 -9.10 -3.35
N ASP A 17 18.73 -10.12 -2.51
CA ASP A 17 17.99 -11.37 -2.63
C ASP A 17 16.51 -11.01 -2.59
N ILE A 18 15.86 -11.07 -3.75
CA ILE A 18 14.41 -10.93 -3.86
C ILE A 18 13.84 -12.15 -3.14
N VAL A 19 13.47 -11.96 -1.87
CA VAL A 19 12.71 -12.96 -1.12
C VAL A 19 11.43 -13.20 -1.92
N PRO A 20 11.10 -14.44 -2.31
CA PRO A 20 9.89 -14.71 -3.09
C PRO A 20 8.67 -14.20 -2.33
N VAL A 21 7.88 -13.35 -2.99
CA VAL A 21 6.65 -12.71 -2.48
C VAL A 21 5.54 -13.74 -2.15
N THR A 22 5.81 -15.02 -2.41
CA THR A 22 4.88 -16.16 -2.32
C THR A 22 4.55 -16.62 -0.90
N ALA A 23 5.21 -16.10 0.15
CA ALA A 23 5.14 -16.75 1.47
C ALA A 23 3.78 -16.67 2.20
N LYS A 24 2.82 -15.80 1.82
CA LYS A 24 1.49 -15.72 2.48
C LYS A 24 0.37 -15.13 1.61
N LEU A 25 0.23 -15.59 0.37
CA LEU A 25 -0.99 -15.32 -0.40
C LEU A 25 -2.00 -16.44 -0.15
N SER A 26 -3.19 -16.09 0.29
CA SER A 26 -4.32 -17.01 0.37
C SER A 26 -5.39 -16.60 -0.63
N PHE A 27 -5.87 -17.58 -1.39
CA PHE A 27 -6.90 -17.41 -2.40
C PHE A 27 -8.19 -18.04 -1.89
N ASP A 28 -9.29 -17.29 -1.91
CA ASP A 28 -10.59 -17.89 -1.68
C ASP A 28 -11.00 -18.82 -2.83
N SER A 29 -11.86 -19.80 -2.51
CA SER A 29 -12.43 -20.73 -3.48
C SER A 29 -13.30 -20.06 -4.55
N SER A 30 -13.78 -18.83 -4.33
CA SER A 30 -14.61 -18.07 -5.26
C SER A 30 -13.85 -17.48 -6.45
N LEU A 31 -12.52 -17.40 -6.38
CA LEU A 31 -11.70 -16.80 -7.43
C LEU A 31 -11.64 -17.67 -8.69
N ASN A 32 -11.99 -17.08 -9.83
CA ASN A 32 -11.83 -17.72 -11.13
C ASN A 32 -10.34 -17.67 -11.59
N VAL A 33 -10.02 -18.29 -12.72
CA VAL A 33 -8.63 -18.34 -13.23
C VAL A 33 -8.09 -16.96 -13.63
N VAL A 34 -8.95 -16.07 -14.13
CA VAL A 34 -8.59 -14.68 -14.46
C VAL A 34 -8.26 -13.93 -13.18
N ASP A 35 -9.09 -14.03 -12.14
CA ASP A 35 -8.87 -13.36 -10.86
C ASP A 35 -7.53 -13.81 -10.24
N LYS A 36 -7.26 -15.12 -10.23
CA LYS A 36 -5.96 -15.65 -9.76
C LYS A 36 -4.77 -15.11 -10.54
N SER A 37 -4.93 -14.93 -11.86
CA SER A 37 -3.88 -14.31 -12.67
C SER A 37 -3.70 -12.84 -12.35
N PHE A 38 -4.79 -12.11 -12.05
CA PHE A 38 -4.74 -10.72 -11.62
C PHE A 38 -3.97 -10.59 -10.31
N ASP A 39 -4.25 -11.45 -9.34
CA ASP A 39 -3.61 -11.44 -8.03
C ASP A 39 -2.09 -11.70 -8.12
N ILE A 40 -1.68 -12.67 -8.94
CA ILE A 40 -0.26 -12.96 -9.20
C ILE A 40 0.42 -11.74 -9.83
N ASN A 41 -0.24 -11.09 -10.79
CA ASN A 41 0.29 -9.89 -11.42
C ASN A 41 0.37 -8.72 -10.43
N ALA A 42 -0.64 -8.53 -9.56
CA ALA A 42 -0.62 -7.52 -8.51
C ALA A 42 0.54 -7.76 -7.53
N ALA A 43 0.78 -9.01 -7.14
CA ALA A 43 1.92 -9.38 -6.30
C ALA A 43 3.27 -9.08 -6.98
N ASN A 44 3.39 -9.32 -8.29
CA ASN A 44 4.59 -8.97 -9.05
C ASN A 44 4.80 -7.44 -9.11
N ILE A 45 3.74 -6.68 -9.38
CA ILE A 45 3.78 -5.21 -9.39
C ILE A 45 4.26 -4.68 -8.01
N LEU A 46 3.73 -5.22 -6.92
CA LEU A 46 4.18 -4.88 -5.57
C LEU A 46 5.66 -5.19 -5.38
N ALA A 47 6.12 -6.36 -5.84
CA ALA A 47 7.52 -6.79 -5.71
C ALA A 47 8.50 -5.85 -6.43
N GLU A 48 8.14 -5.41 -7.63
CA GLU A 48 8.99 -4.61 -8.51
C GLU A 48 8.98 -3.12 -8.15
N ASN A 49 7.94 -2.65 -7.44
CA ASN A 49 7.83 -1.27 -6.99
C ASN A 49 8.46 -1.09 -5.58
N PRO A 50 9.40 -0.15 -5.37
CA PRO A 50 10.03 0.07 -4.06
C PRO A 50 9.05 0.42 -2.93
N VAL A 51 7.95 1.10 -3.25
CA VAL A 51 6.91 1.49 -2.29
C VAL A 51 5.99 0.31 -2.01
N GLY A 52 5.61 -0.43 -3.06
CA GLY A 52 4.82 -1.65 -2.96
C GLY A 52 5.51 -2.71 -2.12
N SER A 53 6.77 -3.01 -2.44
CA SER A 53 7.59 -4.01 -1.75
C SER A 53 7.80 -3.66 -0.27
N ALA A 54 8.06 -2.40 0.05
CA ALA A 54 8.19 -1.95 1.43
C ALA A 54 6.87 -2.04 2.21
N SER A 55 5.73 -1.75 1.57
CA SER A 55 4.41 -1.85 2.17
C SER A 55 4.03 -3.31 2.44
N TYR A 56 4.24 -4.18 1.45
CA TYR A 56 3.96 -5.60 1.55
C TYR A 56 4.89 -6.31 2.55
N ALA A 57 6.18 -6.01 2.54
CA ALA A 57 7.12 -6.54 3.53
C ALA A 57 6.73 -6.16 4.96
N ARG A 58 6.16 -4.97 5.17
CA ARG A 58 5.66 -4.56 6.49
C ARG A 58 4.47 -5.41 6.94
N LEU A 59 3.50 -5.63 6.06
CA LEU A 59 2.38 -6.55 6.33
C LEU A 59 2.91 -7.92 6.76
N GLN A 60 3.85 -8.48 6.00
CA GLN A 60 4.45 -9.78 6.29
C GLN A 60 5.17 -9.80 7.65
N ASN A 61 5.98 -8.77 7.94
CA ASN A 61 6.73 -8.65 9.19
C ASN A 61 5.82 -8.50 10.42
N GLN A 62 4.61 -7.95 10.24
CA GLN A 62 3.60 -7.81 11.29
C GLN A 62 2.63 -9.00 11.33
N GLY A 63 2.92 -10.06 10.56
CA GLY A 63 2.13 -11.28 10.56
C GLY A 63 0.76 -11.12 9.91
N THR A 64 0.52 -10.03 9.19
CA THR A 64 -0.74 -9.75 8.50
C THR A 64 -0.91 -10.68 7.30
N SER A 65 -2.07 -11.30 7.18
CA SER A 65 -2.44 -12.10 6.01
C SER A 65 -3.03 -11.20 4.93
N VAL A 66 -2.77 -11.49 3.66
CA VAL A 66 -3.45 -10.83 2.54
C VAL A 66 -4.29 -11.87 1.81
N ALA A 67 -5.60 -11.64 1.78
CA ALA A 67 -6.58 -12.51 1.16
C ALA A 67 -7.23 -11.81 -0.03
N PHE A 68 -7.21 -12.47 -1.19
CA PHE A 68 -7.98 -12.05 -2.35
C PHE A 68 -9.32 -12.80 -2.33
N VAL A 69 -10.40 -12.05 -2.51
CA VAL A 69 -11.78 -12.58 -2.53
C VAL A 69 -12.52 -12.05 -3.74
N ASN A 70 -13.51 -12.78 -4.23
CA ASN A 70 -14.49 -12.26 -5.18
C ASN A 70 -15.85 -12.23 -4.47
N ASP A 71 -16.17 -11.10 -3.85
CA ASP A 71 -17.40 -10.90 -3.08
C ASP A 71 -18.18 -9.68 -3.62
N PRO A 72 -19.23 -9.88 -4.44
CA PRO A 72 -20.01 -8.79 -5.01
C PRO A 72 -20.84 -8.03 -3.96
N GLU A 73 -21.02 -8.58 -2.75
CA GLU A 73 -21.76 -7.92 -1.66
C GLU A 73 -20.86 -7.03 -0.80
N MET A 74 -19.53 -7.18 -0.91
CA MET A 74 -18.57 -6.31 -0.24
C MET A 74 -18.43 -4.98 -0.97
N ASN A 75 -18.90 -3.89 -0.35
CA ASN A 75 -18.90 -2.55 -0.95
C ASN A 75 -17.54 -1.83 -0.96
N ALA A 76 -16.49 -2.44 -0.39
CA ALA A 76 -15.15 -1.86 -0.32
C ALA A 76 -14.19 -2.61 -1.24
N MET A 77 -13.27 -1.89 -1.90
CA MET A 77 -12.22 -2.50 -2.73
C MET A 77 -11.20 -3.26 -1.86
N GLY A 78 -10.87 -2.72 -0.70
CA GLY A 78 -10.01 -3.34 0.28
C GLY A 78 -10.54 -3.13 1.69
N LEU A 79 -10.06 -3.95 2.63
CA LEU A 79 -10.30 -3.75 4.05
C LEU A 79 -9.16 -4.35 4.88
N PHE A 80 -8.50 -3.54 5.69
CA PHE A 80 -7.76 -4.01 6.85
C PHE A 80 -8.69 -4.26 8.06
N ASN A 81 -8.72 -5.50 8.55
CA ASN A 81 -9.45 -5.87 9.77
C ASN A 81 -8.48 -6.05 10.96
N ALA A 82 -8.54 -5.11 11.89
CA ALA A 82 -7.67 -5.11 13.07
C ALA A 82 -7.89 -6.29 14.04
N ASN A 83 -9.07 -6.91 14.04
CA ASN A 83 -9.39 -8.00 14.96
C ASN A 83 -8.72 -9.32 14.54
N THR A 84 -8.69 -9.56 13.23
CA THR A 84 -8.15 -10.78 12.62
C THR A 84 -6.77 -10.57 12.00
N ASN A 85 -6.30 -9.31 11.94
CA ASN A 85 -5.03 -8.88 11.36
C ASN A 85 -4.87 -9.41 9.93
N ASP A 86 -5.84 -9.10 9.09
CA ASP A 86 -5.85 -9.44 7.68
C ASP A 86 -6.21 -8.22 6.83
N VAL A 87 -5.67 -8.22 5.62
CA VAL A 87 -6.08 -7.34 4.53
C VAL A 87 -6.86 -8.20 3.55
N THR A 88 -8.11 -7.84 3.31
CA THR A 88 -8.94 -8.42 2.26
C THR A 88 -8.94 -7.50 1.05
N VAL A 89 -8.74 -8.06 -0.14
CA VAL A 89 -8.83 -7.35 -1.44
C VAL A 89 -9.98 -7.95 -2.23
N ASN A 90 -10.97 -7.15 -2.56
CA ASN A 90 -12.16 -7.59 -3.28
C ASN A 90 -12.00 -7.46 -4.80
N MET A 91 -11.69 -8.56 -5.46
CA MET A 91 -11.48 -8.65 -6.90
C MET A 91 -12.74 -8.35 -7.73
N ALA A 92 -13.94 -8.44 -7.14
CA ALA A 92 -15.17 -8.05 -7.82
C ALA A 92 -15.22 -6.56 -8.20
N LEU A 93 -14.43 -5.71 -7.52
CA LEU A 93 -14.39 -4.27 -7.71
C LEU A 93 -13.11 -3.76 -8.41
N HIS A 94 -12.21 -4.66 -8.80
CA HIS A 94 -10.97 -4.30 -9.47
C HIS A 94 -11.05 -4.63 -10.97
N SER A 95 -10.61 -3.70 -11.79
CA SER A 95 -10.54 -3.87 -13.25
C SER A 95 -9.14 -4.20 -13.74
N SER A 96 -8.13 -4.06 -12.88
CA SER A 96 -6.73 -4.34 -13.22
C SER A 96 -5.87 -4.81 -12.02
N PRO A 97 -4.75 -5.51 -12.28
CA PRO A 97 -3.76 -5.84 -11.24
C PRO A 97 -3.13 -4.61 -10.55
N GLU A 98 -2.98 -3.51 -11.28
CA GLU A 98 -2.44 -2.25 -10.77
C GLU A 98 -3.33 -1.64 -9.68
N GLU A 99 -4.64 -1.67 -9.89
CA GLU A 99 -5.61 -1.22 -8.89
C GLU A 99 -5.53 -2.11 -7.64
N ALA A 100 -5.47 -3.44 -7.80
CA ALA A 100 -5.36 -4.37 -6.67
C ALA A 100 -4.07 -4.16 -5.87
N ALA A 101 -2.95 -3.91 -6.56
CA ALA A 101 -1.68 -3.57 -5.93
C ALA A 101 -1.76 -2.22 -5.17
N SER A 102 -2.41 -1.21 -5.77
CA SER A 102 -2.66 0.09 -5.12
C SER A 102 -3.48 -0.08 -3.84
N THR A 103 -4.55 -0.88 -3.89
CA THR A 103 -5.39 -1.22 -2.73
C THR A 103 -4.58 -1.87 -1.61
N ILE A 104 -3.65 -2.78 -1.93
CA ILE A 104 -2.79 -3.37 -0.88
C ILE A 104 -1.89 -2.32 -0.22
N VAL A 105 -1.37 -1.35 -0.98
CA VAL A 105 -0.59 -0.23 -0.42
C VAL A 105 -1.47 0.68 0.45
N HIS A 106 -2.72 0.90 0.04
CA HIS A 106 -3.71 1.63 0.82
C HIS A 106 -3.95 0.95 2.17
N GLU A 107 -4.36 -0.33 2.16
CA GLU A 107 -4.67 -1.07 3.38
C GLU A 107 -3.44 -1.27 4.28
N ALA A 108 -2.25 -1.42 3.70
CA ALA A 108 -0.99 -1.44 4.46
C ALA A 108 -0.74 -0.14 5.23
N THR A 109 -1.26 0.98 4.75
CA THR A 109 -1.15 2.27 5.45
C THR A 109 -2.02 2.29 6.70
N HIS A 110 -3.26 1.83 6.62
CA HIS A 110 -4.16 1.70 7.77
C HIS A 110 -3.62 0.71 8.80
N GLN A 111 -3.18 -0.45 8.33
CA GLN A 111 -2.57 -1.47 9.19
C GLN A 111 -1.33 -0.92 9.93
N ASN A 112 -0.44 -0.23 9.23
CA ASN A 112 0.71 0.40 9.88
C ASN A 112 0.26 1.47 10.89
N GLY A 113 -0.76 2.26 10.57
CA GLY A 113 -1.32 3.25 11.49
C GLY A 113 -1.83 2.60 12.78
N PHE A 114 -2.59 1.51 12.66
CA PHE A 114 -3.12 0.75 13.79
C PHE A 114 -2.01 0.27 14.73
N PHE A 115 -0.95 -0.36 14.19
CA PHE A 115 0.18 -0.85 15.00
C PHE A 115 1.02 0.29 15.64
N ASN A 116 0.89 1.52 15.16
CA ASN A 116 1.51 2.70 15.76
C ASN A 116 0.56 3.46 16.71
N GLY A 117 -0.61 2.92 17.02
CA GLY A 117 -1.59 3.56 17.91
C GLY A 117 -2.25 4.80 17.32
N ILE A 118 -2.23 4.95 15.99
CA ILE A 118 -2.92 6.04 15.30
C ILE A 118 -4.42 5.69 15.24
N PRO A 119 -5.32 6.60 15.64
CA PRO A 119 -6.76 6.41 15.43
C PRO A 119 -7.06 6.16 13.95
N GLN A 120 -7.70 5.03 13.66
CA GLN A 120 -8.12 4.66 12.31
C GLN A 120 -9.49 5.24 11.98
N ILE A 121 -9.91 5.14 10.71
CA ILE A 121 -11.24 5.57 10.25
C ILE A 121 -11.40 7.09 10.43
N THR A 122 -10.42 7.85 9.94
CA THR A 122 -10.42 9.32 9.93
C THR A 122 -10.08 9.84 8.54
N GLN A 123 -10.49 11.07 8.23
CA GLN A 123 -10.07 11.72 6.98
C GLN A 123 -8.55 11.80 6.85
N TYR A 124 -7.86 12.00 7.97
CA TYR A 124 -6.39 12.01 8.01
C TYR A 124 -5.76 10.69 7.61
N THR A 125 -6.24 9.55 8.13
CA THR A 125 -5.67 8.23 7.81
C THR A 125 -5.91 7.83 6.37
N GLU A 126 -7.08 8.18 5.83
CA GLU A 126 -7.42 7.98 4.42
C GLU A 126 -6.55 8.85 3.51
N TYR A 127 -6.40 10.13 3.83
CA TYR A 127 -5.43 11.00 3.15
C TYR A 127 -4.00 10.41 3.16
N GLN A 128 -3.56 9.80 4.26
CA GLN A 128 -2.26 9.15 4.31
C GLN A 128 -2.18 7.96 3.36
N ALA A 129 -3.24 7.15 3.28
CA ALA A 129 -3.33 6.00 2.39
C ALA A 129 -3.28 6.43 0.92
N PHE A 130 -4.14 7.36 0.49
CA PHE A 130 -4.13 7.89 -0.88
C PHE A 130 -2.82 8.60 -1.24
N ARG A 131 -2.18 9.28 -0.29
CA ARG A 131 -0.85 9.85 -0.52
C ARG A 131 0.21 8.78 -0.79
N ASN A 132 0.13 7.63 -0.12
CA ASN A 132 1.03 6.50 -0.35
C ASN A 132 0.71 5.79 -1.67
N GLU A 133 -0.57 5.68 -2.04
CA GLU A 133 -0.98 5.21 -3.37
C GLU A 133 -0.42 6.10 -4.48
N SER A 134 -0.55 7.43 -4.36
CA SER A 134 0.01 8.37 -5.32
C SER A 134 1.52 8.22 -5.46
N LEU A 135 2.24 8.01 -4.35
CA LEU A 135 3.68 7.72 -4.37
C LEU A 135 3.98 6.37 -5.03
N PHE A 136 3.17 5.35 -4.79
CA PHE A 136 3.29 4.03 -5.40
C PHE A 136 3.09 4.10 -6.93
N GLN A 137 2.02 4.75 -7.38
CA GLN A 137 1.64 4.87 -8.80
C GLN A 137 2.64 5.70 -9.60
N ASN A 138 3.10 6.82 -9.04
CA ASN A 138 3.93 7.79 -9.77
C ASN A 138 5.43 7.60 -9.53
N GLY A 139 5.82 6.79 -8.53
CA GLY A 139 7.21 6.62 -8.12
C GLY A 139 7.86 7.87 -7.51
N VAL A 140 7.10 8.96 -7.34
CA VAL A 140 7.58 10.25 -6.84
C VAL A 140 6.63 10.72 -5.74
N ARG A 141 7.18 11.36 -4.71
CA ARG A 141 6.38 11.91 -3.62
C ARG A 141 5.53 13.07 -4.15
N PRO A 142 4.21 13.10 -3.87
CA PRO A 142 3.37 14.21 -4.30
C PRO A 142 3.85 15.52 -3.66
N SER A 143 3.82 16.58 -4.47
CA SER A 143 4.08 17.96 -4.12
C SER A 143 3.08 18.48 -3.08
N LEU A 144 3.30 19.70 -2.57
CA LEU A 144 2.39 20.32 -1.61
C LEU A 144 0.98 20.48 -2.19
N ASP A 145 0.87 20.92 -3.44
CA ASP A 145 -0.40 21.18 -4.11
C ASP A 145 -1.16 19.87 -4.40
N GLU A 146 -0.45 18.84 -4.87
CA GLU A 146 -1.05 17.52 -5.09
C GLU A 146 -1.58 16.91 -3.79
N ARG A 147 -0.84 17.05 -2.69
CA ARG A 147 -1.33 16.62 -1.37
C ARG A 147 -2.58 17.38 -0.97
N LEU A 148 -2.65 18.69 -1.23
CA LEU A 148 -3.83 19.49 -0.91
C LEU A 148 -5.04 19.04 -1.72
N ASN A 149 -4.84 18.69 -2.99
CA ASN A 149 -5.89 18.11 -3.82
C ASN A 149 -6.36 16.76 -3.26
N ILE A 150 -5.45 15.84 -2.95
CA ILE A 150 -5.79 14.55 -2.31
C ILE A 150 -6.60 14.75 -1.03
N TRP A 151 -6.21 15.72 -0.20
CA TRP A 151 -6.95 16.07 1.02
C TRP A 151 -8.37 16.56 0.71
N ASN A 152 -8.52 17.53 -0.18
CA ASN A 152 -9.82 18.10 -0.54
C ASN A 152 -10.76 17.08 -1.21
N ASP A 153 -10.21 16.24 -2.08
CA ASP A 153 -10.95 15.16 -2.74
C ASP A 153 -11.51 14.21 -1.68
N PHE A 154 -10.69 13.80 -0.71
CA PHE A 154 -11.14 12.87 0.33
C PHE A 154 -12.15 13.48 1.30
N GLN A 155 -11.99 14.75 1.69
CA GLN A 155 -12.99 15.44 2.51
C GLN A 155 -14.37 15.46 1.83
N SER A 156 -14.40 15.50 0.50
CA SER A 156 -15.63 15.46 -0.29
C SER A 156 -16.20 14.04 -0.44
N LEU A 157 -15.33 13.02 -0.53
CA LEU A 157 -15.74 11.61 -0.66
C LEU A 157 -16.25 11.02 0.66
N CYS A 158 -15.68 11.44 1.79
CA CYS A 158 -16.02 10.92 3.11
C CYS A 158 -16.28 12.05 4.12
N PRO A 159 -17.35 12.84 3.91
CA PRO A 159 -17.66 13.98 4.77
C PRO A 159 -18.01 13.56 6.20
N ASP A 160 -18.46 12.32 6.39
CA ASP A 160 -18.94 11.81 7.67
C ASP A 160 -17.83 11.25 8.58
N LEU A 161 -16.62 11.05 8.05
CA LEU A 161 -15.50 10.57 8.85
C LEU A 161 -14.96 11.69 9.76
N PRO A 162 -14.58 11.38 11.02
CA PRO A 162 -13.85 12.33 11.84
C PRO A 162 -12.61 12.85 11.11
N GLN A 163 -12.35 14.15 11.16
CA GLN A 163 -11.22 14.73 10.43
C GLN A 163 -9.87 14.14 10.85
N GLY A 164 -9.68 13.88 12.14
CA GLY A 164 -8.36 13.54 12.70
C GLY A 164 -7.43 14.76 12.67
N LYS A 165 -6.15 14.55 12.34
CA LYS A 165 -5.14 15.61 12.28
C LYS A 165 -5.23 16.38 10.96
N TYR A 166 -5.18 17.70 11.00
CA TYR A 166 -5.01 18.50 9.78
C TYR A 166 -3.57 18.37 9.22
N PRO A 167 -3.37 17.92 7.96
CA PRO A 167 -2.05 17.55 7.47
C PRO A 167 -1.16 18.73 7.04
N PHE A 168 -1.70 19.95 6.93
CA PHE A 168 -0.95 21.14 6.46
C PHE A 168 -0.57 22.14 7.55
N GLY A 169 -0.82 21.82 8.82
CA GLY A 169 -0.51 22.68 9.95
C GLY A 169 -1.57 23.77 10.20
N GLY A 170 -1.59 24.29 11.42
CA GLY A 170 -2.70 25.09 11.95
C GLY A 170 -3.31 24.35 13.14
N SER A 171 -3.22 24.97 14.31
CA SER A 171 -3.79 24.52 15.57
C SER A 171 -5.27 24.84 15.65
#